data_AF-A0A1M5KPM6-F1
#
_entry.id   AF-A0A1M5KPM6-F1
#
_cell.length_a   1.000
_cell.length_b   1.000
_cell.length_c   1.000
_cell.angle_alpha   90.00
_cell.angle_beta   90.00
_cell.angle_gamma   90.00
#
_symmetry.space_group_name_H-M   'P 1'
#
loop_
_entity.id
_entity.type
_entity.pdbx_description
1 polymer ?
#
loop_
_entity_poly.entity_id
_entity_poly.type
_entity_poly.pdbx_seq_one_letter_code
_entity_poly.pdbx_strand_id
1 'polypeptide(L)' 'MKIFQYSRFTTILLVAAFAFSLSNCAVRVGTSSSRTSFKSKQLPPGQAKKLNGDKSAKRYAPGQNKK' A
#
# COMPACT_ATOMS: atom_id res chain seq x y z
N MET A 1 6.07 -32.21 -38.21
CA MET A 1 5.15 -31.49 -37.30
C MET A 1 5.77 -31.05 -35.96
N LYS A 2 7.09 -31.17 -35.73
CA LYS A 2 7.69 -30.78 -34.43
C LYS A 2 8.06 -29.29 -34.35
N ILE A 3 8.48 -28.69 -35.47
CA ILE A 3 8.87 -27.27 -35.59
C ILE A 3 7.72 -26.33 -35.19
N PHE A 4 6.49 -26.66 -35.59
CA PHE A 4 5.29 -25.89 -35.26
C PHE A 4 4.91 -25.97 -33.78
N GLN A 5 5.19 -27.10 -33.12
CA GLN A 5 4.96 -27.25 -31.69
C GLN A 5 6.00 -26.46 -30.88
N TYR A 6 7.29 -26.51 -31.26
CA TYR A 6 8.33 -25.69 -30.63
C TYR A 6 8.01 -24.19 -30.74
N SER A 7 7.54 -23.72 -31.90
CA SER A 7 7.14 -22.32 -32.08
C SER A 7 6.05 -21.88 -31.08
N ARG A 8 5.03 -22.72 -30.85
CA ARG A 8 3.97 -22.46 -29.85
C ARG A 8 4.49 -22.50 -28.41
N PHE A 9 5.39 -23.42 -28.08
CA PHE A 9 6.02 -23.44 -26.76
C PHE A 9 6.91 -22.22 -26.53
N THR A 10 7.61 -21.76 -27.55
CA THR A 10 8.49 -20.58 -27.46
C THR A 10 7.68 -19.30 -27.24
N THR A 11 6.54 -19.13 -27.92
CA THR A 11 5.65 -17.99 -27.70
C THR A 11 5.00 -18.01 -26.32
N ILE A 12 4.55 -19.17 -25.84
CA ILE A 12 4.00 -19.31 -24.47
C ILE A 12 5.06 -18.94 -23.42
N LEU A 13 6.29 -19.40 -23.59
CA LEU A 13 7.39 -19.12 -22.66
C LEU A 13 7.74 -17.63 -22.63
N LEU A 14 7.76 -16.97 -23.80
CA LEU A 14 8.00 -15.53 -23.91
C LEU A 14 6.92 -14.69 -23.20
N VAL A 15 5.64 -15.04 -23.40
CA VAL A 15 4.52 -14.35 -22.74
C VAL A 15 4.53 -14.57 -21.22
N ALA A 16 4.83 -15.78 -20.78
CA ALA A 16 4.94 -16.10 -19.35
C ALA A 16 6.07 -15.31 -18.66
N ALA A 17 7.23 -15.21 -19.31
CA ALA A 17 8.36 -14.41 -18.80
C ALA A 17 8.00 -12.93 -18.67
N PHE A 18 7.32 -12.36 -19.66
CA PHE A 18 6.88 -10.96 -19.64
C PHE A 18 5.87 -10.68 -18.52
N ALA A 19 4.89 -11.57 -18.32
CA ALA A 19 3.91 -11.45 -17.25
C ALA A 19 4.55 -11.52 -15.86
N PHE A 20 5.56 -12.39 -15.68
CA PHE A 20 6.31 -12.48 -14.42
C PHE A 20 7.07 -11.19 -14.11
N SER A 21 7.70 -10.57 -15.11
CA SER A 21 8.42 -9.29 -14.93
C SER A 21 7.52 -8.15 -14.43
N LEU A 22 6.24 -8.13 -14.82
CA LEU A 22 5.29 -7.09 -14.37
C LEU A 22 4.72 -7.34 -12.96
N SER A 23 4.84 -8.56 -12.43
CA SER A 23 4.28 -8.92 -11.11
C SER A 23 5.03 -8.32 -9.91
N ASN A 24 6.26 -7.85 -10.10
CA ASN A 24 7.09 -7.29 -9.04
C ASN A 24 6.97 -5.76 -8.89
N CYS A 25 6.07 -5.11 -9.64
CA CYS A 25 5.79 -3.68 -9.50
C CYS A 25 4.83 -3.36 -8.33
N ALA A 26 4.97 -4.04 -7.20
CA ALA A 26 4.29 -3.66 -5.97
C ALA A 26 4.97 -2.41 -5.41
N VAL A 27 4.36 -1.23 -5.61
CA VAL A 27 4.73 0.00 -4.91
C VAL A 27 4.52 -0.25 -3.42
N ARG A 28 5.60 -0.63 -2.72
CA ARG A 28 5.66 -0.57 -1.27
C ARG A 28 5.58 0.91 -0.93
N VAL A 29 4.38 1.42 -0.66
CA VAL A 29 4.23 2.72 0.02
C VAL A 29 4.95 2.51 1.35
N GLY A 30 6.15 3.09 1.45
CA GLY A 30 7.00 2.96 2.61
C GLY A 30 6.28 3.59 3.79
N THR A 31 5.47 2.81 4.50
CA THR A 31 5.27 3.06 5.92
C THR A 31 6.60 2.66 6.55
N SER A 32 7.58 3.56 6.47
CA SER A 32 8.78 3.55 7.29
C SER A 32 8.32 3.69 8.74
N SER A 33 7.73 2.62 9.29
CA SER A 33 7.52 2.44 10.70
C SER A 33 8.89 2.06 11.24
N SER A 34 9.75 3.06 11.33
CA SER A 34 10.94 3.01 12.13
C SER A 34 10.51 2.56 13.52
N ARG A 35 10.99 1.38 13.90
CA ARG A 35 10.94 0.84 15.24
C ARG A 35 11.18 1.94 16.28
N THR A 36 10.12 2.47 16.87
CA THR A 36 10.22 3.21 18.13
C THR A 36 9.00 2.86 18.96
N SER A 37 9.27 2.06 19.99
CA SER A 37 8.45 1.94 21.19
C SER A 37 7.93 3.31 21.63
N PHE A 38 6.67 3.62 21.36
CA PHE A 38 6.00 4.78 21.94
C PHE A 38 4.51 4.47 22.07
N LYS A 39 4.14 4.01 23.27
CA LYS A 39 2.88 4.29 23.98
C LYS A 39 1.77 4.78 23.04
N SER A 40 0.90 3.86 22.57
CA SER A 40 -0.39 4.10 21.90
C SER A 40 -0.63 5.57 21.52
N LYS A 41 0.14 6.11 20.57
CA LYS A 41 0.01 7.52 20.22
C LYS A 41 -1.38 7.70 19.62
N GLN A 42 -2.15 8.60 20.23
CA GLN A 42 -3.46 8.97 19.74
C GLN A 42 -3.35 9.38 18.27
N LEU A 43 -4.25 8.85 17.43
CA LEU A 43 -4.29 9.15 16.00
C LEU A 43 -4.19 10.67 15.78
N PRO A 44 -3.33 11.14 14.85
CA PRO A 44 -3.21 12.56 14.59
C PRO A 44 -4.59 13.13 14.20
N PRO A 45 -4.90 14.37 14.61
CA PRO A 45 -6.25 14.93 14.55
C PRO A 45 -6.81 14.98 13.12
N GLY A 46 -5.95 15.14 12.12
CA GLY A 46 -6.34 15.08 10.71
C GLY A 46 -6.78 13.70 10.23
N GLN A 47 -6.19 12.62 10.76
CA GLN A 47 -6.61 11.25 10.47
C GLN A 47 -7.88 10.89 11.23
N ALA A 48 -7.95 11.24 12.52
CA ALA A 48 -9.14 11.01 13.34
C ALA A 48 -10.39 11.68 12.74
N LYS A 49 -10.26 12.94 12.29
CA LYS A 49 -11.32 13.66 11.57
C LYS A 49 -11.82 12.89 10.34
N LYS A 50 -10.90 12.36 9.51
CA LYS A 50 -11.25 11.63 8.29
C LYS A 50 -11.99 10.34 8.59
N LEU A 51 -11.55 9.60 9.62
CA LEU A 51 -12.22 8.37 10.06
C LEU A 51 -13.63 8.66 10.59
N ASN A 52 -13.81 9.76 11.29
CA ASN A 52 -15.09 10.13 11.90
C ASN A 52 -16.01 10.94 10.95
N GLY A 53 -15.58 11.23 9.73
CA GLY A 53 -16.37 12.01 8.75
C GLY A 53 -16.55 13.49 9.09
N ASP A 54 -15.80 14.02 10.06
CA ASP A 54 -15.96 15.38 10.54
C ASP A 54 -15.38 16.42 9.55
N LYS A 55 -15.99 17.61 9.49
CA LYS A 55 -15.44 18.75 8.71
C LYS A 55 -14.36 19.54 9.44
N SER A 56 -14.09 19.30 10.72
CA SER A 56 -13.04 19.98 11.49
C SER A 56 -12.24 19.05 12.39
N ALA A 57 -10.93 19.28 12.50
CA ALA A 57 -10.04 18.50 13.36
C ALA A 57 -9.91 19.08 14.77
N LYS A 58 -10.58 20.22 15.05
CA LYS A 58 -10.48 20.94 16.32
C LYS A 58 -10.81 20.05 17.53
N ARG A 59 -11.84 19.21 17.45
CA ARG A 59 -12.26 18.31 18.55
C ARG A 59 -11.25 17.22 18.91
N TYR A 60 -10.36 16.91 17.96
CA TYR A 60 -9.33 15.88 18.12
C TYR A 60 -7.96 16.47 18.47
N ALA A 61 -7.83 17.80 18.48
CA ALA A 61 -6.57 18.46 18.80
C ALA A 61 -6.28 18.40 20.31
N PRO A 62 -5.02 18.18 20.71
CA PRO A 62 -4.64 18.10 22.11
C PRO A 62 -4.97 19.41 22.83
N GLY A 63 -5.62 19.31 24.00
CA GLY A 63 -5.98 20.46 24.84
C GLY A 63 -7.36 21.06 24.59
N GLN A 64 -8.12 20.61 23.58
CA GLN A 64 -9.46 21.13 23.27
C GLN A 64 -10.58 20.52 24.14
N ASN A 65 -10.31 19.41 24.84
CA ASN A 65 -11.26 18.72 25.73
C ASN A 65 -10.97 18.98 27.22
N LYS A 66 -10.24 20.05 27.55
CA LYS A 66 -10.07 20.45 28.96
C LYS A 66 -11.36 21.15 29.40
N LYS A 67 -12.15 20.49 30.25
CA LYS A 67 -13.20 21.14 31.04
C LYS A 67 -12.56 22.06 32.08
#